data_AF-A0A0G1I9C1-F1
#
_entry.id   AF-A0A0G1I9C1-F1
#
_cell.length_a   1.000
_cell.length_b   1.000
_cell.length_c   1.000
_cell.angle_alpha   90.00
_cell.angle_beta   90.00
_cell.angle_gamma   90.00
#
_symmetry.space_group_name_H-M   'P 1'
#
loop_
_entity.id
_entity.type
_entity.pdbx_description
1 polymer ?
#
loop_
_entity_poly.entity_id
_entity_poly.type
_entity_poly.pdbx_seq_one_letter_code
_entity_poly.pdbx_strand_id
1 'polypeptide(L)'
;MPRLPATERLPALKRKSLTVPRKAIPTPPNDNKARVVLDTGIVLSALIASKRKFIDSAPYQIIEALKIDMFHLIINADLLKEYDRVLQHKAKEGIIDSLHIGPLIKMVTDKGYINRMFVDKPVQTNKGTDNLLFDGSGMLGANYLVTKDMGDLKKIKIGNLKVIGPGDFLHKVLKIKT
;
A
#
# COMPACT_ATOMS: atom_id res chain seq x y z
N MET A 1 -25.26 33.80 -50.47
CA MET A 1 -24.50 33.04 -49.46
C MET A 1 -25.42 32.75 -48.27
N PRO A 2 -25.73 31.48 -47.96
CA PRO A 2 -26.61 31.15 -46.84
C PRO A 2 -25.85 31.26 -45.51
N ARG A 3 -26.44 31.96 -44.53
CA ARG A 3 -25.92 32.07 -43.17
C ARG A 3 -26.14 30.74 -42.44
N LEU A 4 -25.09 30.19 -41.83
CA LEU A 4 -25.18 29.02 -40.97
C LEU A 4 -26.04 29.32 -39.72
N PRO A 5 -26.85 28.36 -39.23
CA PRO A 5 -27.67 28.55 -38.05
C PRO A 5 -26.80 28.57 -36.77
N ALA A 6 -27.24 29.36 -35.79
CA ALA A 6 -26.62 29.49 -34.49
C ALA A 6 -26.53 28.13 -33.79
N THR A 7 -25.33 27.75 -33.38
CA THR A 7 -25.08 26.55 -32.57
C THR A 7 -25.77 26.68 -31.21
N GLU A 8 -26.75 25.82 -30.95
CA GLU A 8 -27.29 25.58 -29.61
C GLU A 8 -26.15 25.17 -28.69
N ARG A 9 -25.78 26.07 -27.77
CA ARG A 9 -24.86 25.75 -26.68
C ARG A 9 -25.59 24.80 -25.74
N LEU A 10 -25.16 23.53 -25.72
CA LEU A 10 -25.60 22.57 -24.71
C LEU A 10 -25.45 23.19 -23.31
N PRO A 11 -26.47 23.07 -22.44
CA PRO A 11 -26.40 23.62 -21.09
C PRO A 11 -25.25 22.98 -20.33
N ALA A 12 -24.41 23.80 -19.70
CA ALA A 12 -23.35 23.34 -18.83
C ALA A 12 -23.94 22.41 -17.77
N LEU A 13 -23.59 21.13 -17.84
CA LEU A 13 -23.91 20.14 -16.81
C LEU A 13 -23.41 20.69 -15.47
N LYS A 14 -24.33 21.15 -14.63
CA LYS A 14 -24.07 21.45 -13.22
C LYS A 14 -23.49 20.17 -12.63
N ARG A 15 -22.17 20.17 -12.39
CA ARG A 15 -21.48 19.13 -11.63
C ARG A 15 -22.09 19.16 -10.23
N LYS A 16 -23.14 18.37 -9.99
CA LYS A 16 -23.56 18.02 -8.63
C LYS A 16 -22.33 17.39 -8.01
N SER A 17 -21.75 18.07 -7.02
CA SER A 17 -20.73 17.48 -6.17
C SER A 17 -21.32 16.21 -5.59
N LEU A 18 -20.90 15.06 -6.12
CA LEU A 18 -21.22 13.76 -5.54
C LEU A 18 -20.62 13.76 -4.14
N THR A 19 -21.45 14.10 -3.16
CA THR A 19 -21.12 13.95 -1.75
C THR A 19 -21.22 12.45 -1.49
N VAL A 20 -20.16 11.72 -1.82
CA VAL A 20 -20.04 10.32 -1.44
C VAL A 20 -20.05 10.31 0.09
N PRO A 21 -21.01 9.64 0.75
CA PRO A 21 -21.00 9.53 2.20
C PRO A 21 -19.68 8.90 2.61
N ARG A 22 -18.87 9.62 3.40
CA ARG A 22 -17.65 9.11 4.02
C ARG A 22 -18.06 7.96 4.94
N LYS A 23 -18.12 6.72 4.42
CA LYS A 23 -18.10 5.54 5.30
C LYS A 23 -16.87 5.69 6.19
N ALA A 24 -17.06 5.59 7.49
CA ALA A 24 -15.99 5.67 8.47
C ALA A 24 -14.86 4.75 8.02
N ILE A 25 -13.68 5.33 7.85
CA ILE A 25 -12.49 4.57 7.46
C ILE A 25 -12.24 3.58 8.59
N PRO A 26 -12.18 2.26 8.31
CA PRO A 26 -11.88 1.29 9.35
C PRO A 26 -10.51 1.66 9.94
N THR A 27 -10.54 2.12 11.18
CA THR A 27 -9.34 2.53 11.89
C THR A 27 -8.87 1.33 12.69
N PRO A 28 -7.58 0.97 12.66
CA PRO A 28 -7.06 -0.07 13.52
C PRO A 28 -7.37 0.22 14.99
N PRO A 29 -7.67 -0.81 15.81
CA PRO A 29 -7.92 -0.65 17.23
C PRO A 29 -6.70 -0.02 17.93
N ASN A 30 -6.94 0.52 19.12
CA ASN A 30 -5.87 1.09 19.96
C ASN A 30 -5.34 0.02 20.93
N ASP A 31 -4.74 -1.05 20.40
CA ASP A 31 -4.31 -2.25 21.13
C ASP A 31 -2.79 -2.37 21.26
N ASN A 32 -2.07 -1.24 21.24
CA ASN A 32 -0.60 -1.13 21.28
C ASN A 32 0.17 -1.83 20.14
N LYS A 33 -0.50 -2.50 19.19
CA LYS A 33 0.16 -3.11 18.03
C LYS A 33 0.66 -2.03 17.08
N ALA A 34 1.78 -2.30 16.43
CA ALA A 34 2.32 -1.44 15.40
C ALA A 34 1.33 -1.32 14.23
N ARG A 35 1.15 -0.10 13.72
CA ARG A 35 0.40 0.15 12.48
C ARG A 35 1.39 0.33 11.34
N VAL A 36 1.30 -0.50 10.31
CA VAL A 36 2.41 -0.72 9.38
C VAL A 36 1.94 -0.65 7.95
N VAL A 37 2.65 0.11 7.12
CA VAL A 37 2.55 -0.01 5.66
C VAL A 37 3.72 -0.85 5.17
N LEU A 38 3.44 -1.82 4.30
CA LEU A 38 4.47 -2.60 3.62
C LEU A 38 4.71 -2.01 2.24
N ASP A 39 5.97 -1.87 1.85
CA ASP A 39 6.34 -1.59 0.47
C ASP A 39 6.06 -2.81 -0.41
N THR A 40 5.63 -2.57 -1.65
CA THR A 40 5.47 -3.58 -2.71
C THR A 40 6.72 -4.44 -2.86
N GLY A 41 7.91 -3.84 -2.72
CA GLY A 41 9.18 -4.56 -2.78
C GLY A 41 9.35 -5.61 -1.67
N ILE A 42 8.79 -5.37 -0.47
CA ILE A 42 8.79 -6.32 0.64
C ILE A 42 7.88 -7.51 0.32
N VAL A 43 6.66 -7.22 -0.15
CA VAL A 43 5.67 -8.23 -0.52
C VAL A 43 6.19 -9.14 -1.64
N LEU A 44 6.74 -8.56 -2.70
CA LEU A 44 7.39 -9.31 -3.78
C LEU A 44 8.55 -10.17 -3.26
N SER A 45 9.41 -9.59 -2.41
CA SER A 45 10.55 -10.31 -1.85
C SER A 45 10.13 -11.52 -1.01
N ALA A 46 9.03 -11.41 -0.26
CA ALA A 46 8.49 -12.50 0.54
C ALA A 46 8.01 -13.67 -0.34
N LEU A 47 7.33 -13.39 -1.45
CA LEU A 47 6.92 -14.43 -2.40
C LEU A 47 8.12 -15.11 -3.06
N ILE A 48 9.13 -14.34 -3.48
CA ILE A 48 10.36 -14.89 -4.05
C ILE A 48 11.05 -15.81 -3.03
N ALA A 49 11.15 -15.37 -1.77
CA ALA A 49 11.74 -16.16 -0.71
C ALA A 49 10.97 -17.46 -0.45
N SER A 50 9.63 -17.40 -0.44
CA SER A 50 8.77 -18.59 -0.32
C SER A 50 9.05 -19.61 -1.43
N LYS A 51 9.13 -19.16 -2.70
CA LYS A 51 9.44 -20.01 -3.85
C LYS A 51 10.82 -20.66 -3.73
N ARG A 52 11.81 -19.91 -3.23
CA ARG A 52 13.19 -20.38 -3.02
C ARG A 52 13.41 -21.13 -1.70
N LYS A 53 12.35 -21.36 -0.91
CA LYS A 53 12.41 -21.99 0.43
C LYS A 53 13.34 -21.26 1.42
N PHE A 54 13.49 -19.94 1.27
CA PHE A 54 14.25 -19.08 2.19
C PHE A 54 13.34 -18.55 3.29
N ILE A 55 12.90 -19.47 4.16
CA ILE A 55 11.95 -19.18 5.24
C ILE A 55 12.52 -18.22 6.31
N ASP A 56 13.84 -18.15 6.44
CA ASP A 56 14.49 -17.25 7.40
C ASP A 56 14.70 -15.83 6.86
N SER A 57 14.28 -15.55 5.63
CA SER A 57 14.40 -14.21 5.08
C SER A 57 13.45 -13.24 5.80
N ALA A 58 13.97 -12.06 6.15
CA ALA A 58 13.18 -11.04 6.85
C ALA A 58 11.83 -10.70 6.15
N PRO A 59 11.76 -10.52 4.81
CA PRO A 59 10.48 -10.30 4.14
C PRO A 59 9.48 -11.44 4.33
N TYR A 60 9.93 -12.70 4.30
CA TYR A 60 9.06 -13.85 4.52
C TYR A 60 8.48 -13.86 5.94
N GLN A 61 9.34 -13.68 6.94
CA GLN A 61 8.94 -13.63 8.35
C GLN A 61 7.95 -12.49 8.65
N ILE A 62 8.05 -11.36 7.94
CA ILE A 62 7.08 -10.26 8.07
C ILE A 62 5.69 -10.67 7.57
N ILE A 63 5.61 -11.42 6.47
CA ILE A 63 4.34 -11.95 5.98
C ILE A 63 3.78 -13.02 6.93
N GLU A 64 4.63 -13.88 7.51
CA GLU A 64 4.17 -14.81 8.55
C GLU A 64 3.63 -14.09 9.78
N ALA A 65 4.32 -13.04 10.25
CA ALA A 65 3.86 -12.20 11.36
C ALA A 65 2.52 -11.50 11.06
N LEU A 66 2.27 -11.12 9.81
CA LEU A 66 0.98 -10.59 9.36
C LEU A 66 -0.13 -11.65 9.43
N LYS A 67 0.14 -12.90 9.03
CA LYS A 67 -0.87 -13.98 9.08
C LYS A 67 -1.40 -14.22 10.49
N ILE A 68 -0.53 -14.09 11.49
CA ILE A 68 -0.85 -14.28 12.91
C ILE A 68 -1.15 -12.97 13.68
N ASP A 69 -1.47 -11.88 12.96
CA ASP A 69 -1.94 -10.61 13.53
C ASP A 69 -0.96 -9.95 14.53
N MET A 70 0.36 -10.06 14.33
CA MET A 70 1.35 -9.41 15.20
C MET A 70 1.38 -7.87 15.06
N PHE A 71 0.85 -7.35 13.96
CA PHE A 71 0.74 -5.91 13.69
C PHE A 71 -0.48 -5.62 12.82
N HIS A 72 -0.91 -4.37 12.77
CA HIS A 72 -1.99 -3.92 11.89
C HIS A 72 -1.42 -3.49 10.55
N LEU A 73 -1.78 -4.22 9.48
CA LEU A 73 -1.46 -3.80 8.13
C LEU A 73 -2.37 -2.64 7.71
N ILE A 74 -1.76 -1.53 7.34
CA ILE A 74 -2.41 -0.35 6.81
C ILE A 74 -2.13 -0.33 5.31
N ILE A 75 -3.17 -0.23 4.50
CA ILE A 75 -3.03 -0.23 3.06
C ILE A 75 -4.11 0.67 2.43
N ASN A 76 -3.77 1.40 1.37
CA ASN A 76 -4.76 2.10 0.56
C ASN A 76 -5.07 1.30 -0.71
N ALA A 77 -6.21 1.59 -1.32
CA ALA A 77 -6.65 0.88 -2.52
C ALA A 77 -5.63 0.97 -3.68
N ASP A 78 -4.90 2.08 -3.80
CA ASP A 78 -3.93 2.27 -4.88
C ASP A 78 -2.65 1.46 -4.68
N LEU A 79 -2.16 1.32 -3.44
CA LEU A 79 -1.05 0.42 -3.14
C LEU A 79 -1.43 -1.05 -3.39
N LEU A 80 -2.68 -1.43 -3.13
CA LEU A 80 -3.15 -2.78 -3.45
C LEU A 80 -3.19 -3.04 -4.96
N LYS A 81 -3.60 -2.05 -5.77
CA LYS A 81 -3.51 -2.12 -7.23
C LYS A 81 -2.06 -2.22 -7.70
N GLU A 82 -1.16 -1.47 -7.07
CA GLU A 82 0.27 -1.52 -7.37
C GLU A 82 0.86 -2.89 -7.04
N TYR A 83 0.45 -3.51 -5.92
CA TYR A 83 0.83 -4.88 -5.60
C TYR A 83 0.41 -5.84 -6.72
N ASP A 84 -0.86 -5.85 -7.08
CA ASP A 84 -1.34 -6.74 -8.15
C ASP A 84 -0.58 -6.47 -9.46
N ARG A 85 -0.46 -5.20 -9.89
CA ARG A 85 0.26 -4.83 -11.11
C ARG A 85 1.70 -5.35 -11.13
N VAL A 86 2.47 -5.11 -10.06
CA VAL A 86 3.89 -5.52 -9.98
C VAL A 86 4.01 -7.04 -9.90
N LEU A 87 3.18 -7.69 -9.09
CA LEU A 87 3.21 -9.14 -8.94
C LEU A 87 2.83 -9.86 -10.24
N GLN A 88 1.78 -9.40 -10.92
CA GLN A 88 1.37 -9.94 -12.22
C GLN A 88 2.49 -9.79 -13.27
N HIS A 89 3.16 -8.64 -13.30
CA HIS A 89 4.31 -8.43 -14.16
C HIS A 89 5.45 -9.43 -13.85
N LYS A 90 5.77 -9.61 -12.57
CA LYS A 90 6.83 -10.54 -12.14
C LYS A 90 6.47 -12.01 -12.34
N ALA A 91 5.19 -12.36 -12.32
CA ALA A 91 4.72 -13.70 -12.70
C ALA A 91 4.87 -13.95 -14.20
N LYS A 92 4.59 -12.95 -15.06
CA LYS A 92 4.83 -13.06 -16.51
C LYS A 92 6.31 -13.24 -16.86
N GLU A 93 7.21 -12.68 -16.04
CA GLU A 93 8.67 -12.91 -16.14
C GLU A 93 9.12 -14.26 -15.56
N GLY A 94 8.22 -15.08 -15.01
CA GLY A 94 8.54 -16.38 -14.39
C GLY A 94 9.26 -16.28 -13.03
N ILE A 95 9.40 -15.08 -12.48
CA ILE A 95 10.10 -14.87 -11.20
C ILE A 95 9.30 -15.47 -10.05
N ILE A 96 7.98 -15.25 -10.02
CA ILE A 96 7.04 -15.85 -9.07
C ILE A 96 5.95 -16.65 -9.79
N ASP A 97 5.22 -17.48 -9.06
CA ASP A 97 4.06 -18.20 -9.59
C ASP A 97 2.79 -17.32 -9.45
N SER A 98 2.01 -17.20 -10.52
CA SER A 98 0.75 -16.45 -10.53
C SER A 98 -0.28 -17.03 -9.56
N LEU A 99 -0.21 -18.33 -9.26
CA LEU A 99 -1.10 -19.01 -8.30
C LEU A 99 -0.98 -18.45 -6.88
N HIS A 100 0.14 -17.80 -6.54
CA HIS A 100 0.34 -17.21 -5.22
C HIS A 100 -0.17 -15.77 -5.09
N ILE A 101 -0.47 -15.09 -6.21
CA ILE A 101 -0.86 -13.68 -6.21
C ILE A 101 -2.25 -13.51 -5.58
N GLY A 102 -3.25 -14.24 -6.06
CA GLY A 102 -4.62 -14.17 -5.56
C GLY A 102 -4.73 -14.40 -4.05
N PRO A 103 -4.18 -15.51 -3.51
CA PRO A 103 -4.16 -15.77 -2.07
C PRO A 103 -3.48 -14.68 -1.26
N LEU A 104 -2.36 -14.12 -1.75
CA LEU A 104 -1.65 -13.03 -1.08
C LEU A 104 -2.48 -11.74 -1.05
N ILE A 105 -3.04 -11.32 -2.19
CA ILE A 105 -3.90 -10.13 -2.29
C ILE A 105 -5.12 -10.30 -1.39
N LYS A 106 -5.71 -11.49 -1.35
CA LYS A 106 -6.81 -11.81 -0.43
C LYS A 106 -6.38 -11.68 1.02
N MET A 107 -5.24 -12.27 1.41
CA MET A 107 -4.72 -12.16 2.77
C MET A 107 -4.47 -10.70 3.17
N VAL A 108 -3.83 -9.91 2.30
CA VAL A 108 -3.60 -8.48 2.52
C VAL A 108 -4.92 -7.71 2.64
N THR A 109 -5.94 -8.10 1.86
CA THR A 109 -7.27 -7.47 1.91
C THR A 109 -8.03 -7.83 3.18
N ASP A 110 -7.96 -9.08 3.62
CA ASP A 110 -8.66 -9.59 4.80
C ASP A 110 -8.01 -9.08 6.11
N LYS A 111 -6.68 -8.99 6.14
CA LYS A 111 -5.89 -8.54 7.29
C LYS A 111 -5.65 -7.03 7.32
N GLY A 112 -5.74 -6.38 6.16
CA GLY A 112 -5.42 -4.97 5.99
C GLY A 112 -6.59 -4.06 6.31
N TYR A 113 -6.31 -2.96 7.02
CA TYR A 113 -7.23 -1.84 7.14
C TYR A 113 -7.17 -1.03 5.84
N ILE A 114 -8.02 -1.40 4.88
CA ILE A 114 -8.05 -0.78 3.56
C ILE A 114 -8.76 0.58 3.63
N ASN A 115 -8.02 1.64 3.31
CA ASN A 115 -8.63 2.92 2.99
C ASN A 115 -9.05 2.97 1.51
N ARG A 116 -10.33 3.23 1.29
CA ARG A 116 -10.91 3.45 -0.04
C ARG A 116 -11.03 4.92 -0.41
N MET A 117 -10.56 5.84 0.44
CA MET A 117 -10.51 7.25 0.09
C MET A 117 -9.43 7.46 -0.97
N PHE A 118 -9.88 7.91 -2.14
CA PHE A 118 -9.01 8.44 -3.18
C PHE A 118 -8.41 9.74 -2.68
N VAL A 119 -7.09 9.89 -2.81
CA VAL A 119 -6.42 11.16 -2.51
C VAL A 119 -6.42 11.99 -3.78
N ASP A 120 -7.24 13.05 -3.81
CA ASP A 120 -7.41 13.92 -5.00
C ASP A 120 -6.14 14.71 -5.37
N LYS A 121 -5.13 14.73 -4.49
CA LYS A 121 -3.82 15.37 -4.74
C LYS A 121 -2.70 14.51 -4.16
N PRO A 122 -1.87 13.85 -5.01
CA PRO A 122 -0.74 13.09 -4.50
C PRO A 122 0.24 14.01 -3.77
N VAL A 123 0.81 13.58 -2.64
CA VAL A 123 2.01 14.21 -2.07
C VAL A 123 3.07 14.21 -3.17
N GLN A 124 3.52 15.38 -3.63
CA GLN A 124 4.52 15.46 -4.69
C GLN A 124 5.87 14.94 -4.17
N THR A 125 6.21 13.69 -4.46
CA THR A 125 7.59 13.23 -4.52
C THR A 125 7.99 13.02 -5.99
N ASN A 126 9.30 13.06 -6.27
CA ASN A 126 9.85 12.92 -7.62
C ASN A 126 9.65 11.52 -8.24
N LYS A 127 9.06 10.56 -7.51
CA LYS A 127 8.77 9.19 -7.95
C LYS A 127 7.30 8.87 -7.59
N GLY A 128 6.44 8.73 -8.61
CA GLY A 128 4.98 8.60 -8.41
C GLY A 128 4.52 7.45 -7.50
N THR A 129 5.33 6.40 -7.34
CA THR A 129 5.05 5.25 -6.46
C THR A 129 5.24 5.57 -4.98
N ASP A 130 6.21 6.42 -4.63
CA ASP A 130 6.48 6.82 -3.26
C ASP A 130 5.31 7.66 -2.72
N ASN A 131 4.65 8.44 -3.59
CA ASN A 131 3.45 9.20 -3.27
C ASN A 131 2.34 8.30 -2.71
N LEU A 132 2.12 7.12 -3.30
CA LEU A 132 1.07 6.18 -2.89
C LEU A 132 1.32 5.60 -1.49
N LEU A 133 2.59 5.33 -1.16
CA LEU A 133 3.00 4.84 0.16
C LEU A 133 2.76 5.91 1.24
N PHE A 134 3.03 7.17 0.91
CA PHE A 134 2.96 8.30 1.83
C PHE A 134 1.55 8.83 2.06
N ASP A 135 0.76 8.94 1.00
CA ASP A 135 -0.63 9.37 1.05
C ASP A 135 -1.48 8.40 1.88
N GLY A 136 -1.23 7.10 1.75
CA GLY A 136 -1.90 6.06 2.54
C GLY A 136 -1.45 6.01 4.00
N SER A 137 -0.14 6.09 4.25
CA SER A 137 0.45 5.93 5.59
C SER A 137 0.13 7.10 6.53
N GLY A 138 0.23 8.34 6.03
CA GLY A 138 -0.04 9.55 6.81
C GLY A 138 -1.51 9.71 7.18
N MET A 139 -2.43 9.40 6.25
CA MET A 139 -3.87 9.58 6.47
C MET A 139 -4.49 8.50 7.37
N LEU A 140 -3.81 7.37 7.58
CA LEU A 140 -4.33 6.23 8.34
C LEU A 140 -3.64 6.01 9.69
N GLY A 141 -2.74 6.91 10.07
CA GLY A 141 -2.04 6.84 11.34
C GLY A 141 -1.10 5.63 11.42
N ALA A 142 -0.46 5.25 10.30
CA ALA A 142 0.60 4.26 10.32
C ALA A 142 1.80 4.79 11.13
N ASN A 143 2.42 3.91 11.90
CA ASN A 143 3.61 4.23 12.68
C ASN A 143 4.90 3.85 11.92
N TYR A 144 4.82 2.84 11.05
CA TYR A 144 5.97 2.31 10.34
C TYR A 144 5.70 2.13 8.84
N LEU A 145 6.68 2.49 8.02
CA LEU A 145 6.78 2.08 6.62
C LEU A 145 7.95 1.11 6.51
N VAL A 146 7.67 -0.15 6.14
CA VAL A 146 8.70 -1.17 5.95
C VAL A 146 9.09 -1.23 4.48
N THR A 147 10.35 -0.95 4.18
CA THR A 147 10.88 -0.91 2.81
C THR A 147 12.34 -1.36 2.77
N LYS A 148 12.80 -1.79 1.59
CA LYS A 148 14.23 -1.97 1.31
C LYS A 148 14.88 -0.68 0.78
N ASP A 149 14.10 0.21 0.16
CA ASP A 149 14.60 1.47 -0.40
C ASP A 149 14.57 2.59 0.64
N MET A 150 15.58 2.59 1.51
CA MET A 150 15.66 3.54 2.61
C MET A 150 16.20 4.91 2.21
N GLY A 151 16.77 5.06 1.01
CA GLY A 151 17.60 6.20 0.63
C GLY A 151 16.80 7.51 0.53
N ASP A 152 15.81 7.50 -0.36
CA ASP A 152 14.98 8.67 -0.63
C ASP A 152 13.87 8.84 0.42
N LEU A 153 13.36 7.72 0.96
CA LEU A 153 12.21 7.69 1.85
C LEU A 153 12.51 8.19 3.28
N LYS A 154 13.74 8.01 3.79
CA LYS A 154 14.11 8.47 5.15
C LYS A 154 14.03 9.98 5.34
N LYS A 155 14.17 10.76 4.27
CA LYS A 155 14.16 12.23 4.31
C LYS A 155 12.74 12.79 4.44
N ILE A 156 11.74 11.97 4.12
CA ILE A 156 10.34 12.37 4.08
C ILE A 156 9.74 12.21 5.47
N LYS A 157 9.33 13.34 6.07
CA LYS A 157 8.66 13.37 7.39
C LYS A 157 7.17 13.50 7.19
N ILE A 158 6.42 12.44 7.49
CA ILE A 158 4.95 12.44 7.43
C ILE A 158 4.40 12.01 8.78
N GLY A 159 3.91 12.98 9.56
CA GLY A 159 3.38 12.75 10.90
C GLY A 159 4.35 11.95 11.77
N ASN A 160 3.87 10.84 12.32
CA ASN A 160 4.63 9.93 13.18
C ASN A 160 5.19 8.70 12.44
N LEU A 161 5.17 8.71 11.10
CA LEU A 161 5.64 7.58 10.30
C LEU A 161 7.16 7.44 10.38
N LYS A 162 7.63 6.24 10.71
CA LYS A 162 9.04 5.88 10.73
C LYS A 162 9.35 4.90 9.59
N VAL A 163 10.28 5.25 8.72
CA VAL A 163 10.77 4.34 7.68
C VAL A 163 11.78 3.38 8.29
N ILE A 164 11.55 2.08 8.13
CA ILE A 164 12.34 1.02 8.78
C ILE A 164 12.65 -0.13 7.79
N GLY A 165 13.84 -0.70 7.91
CA GLY A 165 14.21 -1.87 7.10
C GLY A 165 13.55 -3.15 7.64
N PRO A 166 13.41 -4.21 6.83
CA PRO A 166 12.69 -5.41 7.23
C PRO A 166 13.31 -6.14 8.44
N GLY A 167 14.64 -6.28 8.49
CA GLY A 167 15.30 -6.90 9.65
C GLY A 167 15.13 -6.06 10.93
N ASP A 168 15.36 -4.75 10.82
CA ASP A 168 15.14 -3.82 11.93
C ASP A 168 13.69 -3.84 12.43
N PHE A 169 12.72 -3.97 11.54
CA PHE A 169 11.31 -4.06 11.90
C PHE A 169 11.02 -5.33 12.72
N LEU A 170 11.53 -6.49 12.28
CA LEU A 170 11.39 -7.74 13.02
C LEU A 170 12.02 -7.66 14.42
N HIS A 171 13.22 -7.14 14.53
CA HIS A 171 13.95 -7.08 15.80
C HIS A 171 13.47 -5.99 16.75
N LYS A 172 13.33 -4.76 16.25
CA LYS A 172 13.09 -3.58 17.09
C LYS A 172 11.61 -3.35 17.35
N VAL A 173 10.74 -3.75 16.42
CA VAL A 173 9.29 -3.53 16.53
C VAL A 173 8.59 -4.80 16.98
N LEU A 174 8.82 -5.92 16.28
CA LEU A 174 8.16 -7.20 16.60
C LEU A 174 8.88 -8.04 17.65
N LYS A 175 10.12 -7.68 18.03
CA LYS A 175 10.96 -8.41 19.01
C LYS A 175 11.22 -9.87 18.64
N ILE A 176 11.22 -10.19 17.35
CA ILE A 176 11.55 -11.52 16.82
C ILE A 176 13.08 -11.62 16.73
N LYS A 177 13.65 -12.69 17.29
CA LYS A 177 15.05 -13.04 17.08
C LYS A 177 15.13 -13.84 15.78
N THR A 178 15.84 -13.30 14.80
CA THR A 178 16.14 -13.97 13.53
C THR A 178 17.52 -14.57 13.57
#